data_AF-A0A2M7KJM5-F1
#
_entry.id   AF-A0A2M7KJM5-F1
#
_cell.length_a   1.000
_cell.length_b   1.000
_cell.length_c   1.000
_cell.angle_alpha   90.00
_cell.angle_beta   90.00
_cell.angle_gamma   90.00
#
_symmetry.space_group_name_H-M   'P 1'
#
loop_
_entity.id
_entity.type
_entity.pdbx_description
1 polymer ?
#
loop_
_entity_poly.entity_id
_entity_poly.type
_entity_poly.pdbx_seq_one_letter_code
_entity_poly.pdbx_strand_id
1 'polypeptide(L)' 'MHMGGMGTAMMKHVMKQKNVDSLPEMLALAQAGGVKLVACSMSMDVMGIKREELIDGIEVGGVASFLGESDDATMTLFI' A
#
# COMPACT_ATOMS: atom_id res chain seq x y z
N MET A 1 3.63 16.68 8.32
CA MET A 1 4.96 17.13 7.87
C MET A 1 6.02 16.15 8.35
N HIS A 2 7.01 15.80 7.53
CA HIS A 2 8.04 14.82 7.92
C HIS A 2 9.01 15.38 8.98
N MET A 3 9.34 16.69 8.95
CA MET A 3 10.19 17.40 9.94
C MET A 3 11.48 16.64 10.31
N GLY A 4 12.19 16.09 9.32
CA GLY A 4 13.37 15.27 9.56
C GLY A 4 13.12 13.98 10.36
N GLY A 5 11.88 13.49 10.38
CA GLY A 5 11.44 12.32 11.16
C GLY A 5 10.71 12.67 12.46
N MET A 6 10.84 13.90 12.99
CA MET A 6 10.17 14.30 14.23
C MET A 6 8.65 14.30 14.10
N GLY A 7 8.13 14.72 12.94
CA GLY A 7 6.69 14.72 12.67
C GLY A 7 6.13 13.31 12.58
N THR A 8 6.89 12.37 12.00
CA THR A 8 6.55 10.94 11.96
C THR A 8 6.49 10.35 13.36
N ALA A 9 7.47 10.67 14.22
CA ALA A 9 7.49 10.21 15.61
C ALA A 9 6.31 10.75 16.42
N MET A 10 5.99 12.05 16.26
CA MET A 10 4.83 12.68 16.89
C MET A 10 3.52 12.02 16.42
N MET A 11 3.37 11.77 15.12
CA MET A 11 2.18 11.10 14.57
C MET A 11 2.01 9.69 15.14
N LYS A 12 3.08 8.89 15.16
CA LYS A 12 3.07 7.55 15.76
C LYS A 12 2.70 7.59 17.25
N HIS A 13 3.16 8.60 17.98
CA HIS A 13 2.81 8.79 19.38
C HIS A 13 1.32 9.08 19.57
N VAL A 14 0.75 9.99 18.77
CA VAL A 14 -0.69 10.31 18.79
C VAL A 14 -1.53 9.09 18.40
N MET A 15 -1.15 8.36 17.34
CA MET A 15 -1.82 7.12 16.93
C MET A 15 -1.88 6.11 18.08
N LYS A 16 -0.73 5.87 18.75
CA LYS A 16 -0.66 4.97 19.90
C LYS A 16 -1.54 5.43 21.06
N GLN A 17 -1.55 6.72 21.41
CA GLN A 17 -2.43 7.25 22.45
C GLN A 17 -3.92 7.06 22.14
N LYS A 18 -4.27 7.05 20.85
CA LYS A 18 -5.66 6.85 20.37
C LYS A 18 -5.98 5.39 20.07
N ASN A 19 -5.08 4.45 20.38
CA ASN A 19 -5.21 3.02 20.08
C ASN A 19 -5.48 2.75 18.59
N VAL A 20 -4.85 3.53 17.71
CA VAL A 20 -4.87 3.28 16.26
C VAL A 20 -3.72 2.33 15.93
N ASP A 21 -4.04 1.27 15.19
CA ASP A 21 -3.07 0.30 14.71
C ASP A 21 -1.94 0.99 13.92
N SER A 22 -0.75 0.39 13.98
CA SER A 22 0.37 0.83 13.18
C SER A 22 0.18 0.44 11.71
N LEU A 23 0.87 1.13 10.81
CA LEU A 23 0.81 0.81 9.37
C LEU A 23 1.15 -0.66 9.05
N PRO A 24 2.19 -1.28 9.65
CA PRO A 24 2.47 -2.71 9.44
C PRO A 24 1.34 -3.63 9.91
N GLU A 25 0.70 -3.31 11.06
CA GLU A 25 -0.45 -4.07 11.56
C GLU A 25 -1.66 -3.93 10.61
N MET A 26 -1.95 -2.72 10.14
CA MET A 26 -3.01 -2.47 9.16
C MET A 26 -2.76 -3.22 7.84
N LEU A 27 -1.51 -3.27 7.37
CA LEU A 27 -1.13 -4.01 6.16
C LEU A 27 -1.36 -5.52 6.35
N ALA A 28 -0.92 -6.09 7.48
CA ALA A 28 -1.13 -7.50 7.80
C ALA A 28 -2.62 -7.85 7.92
N LEU A 29 -3.42 -6.98 8.56
CA LEU A 29 -4.87 -7.12 8.64
C LEU A 29 -5.54 -7.07 7.26
N ALA A 30 -5.10 -6.18 6.37
CA ALA A 30 -5.60 -6.10 5.00
C ALA A 30 -5.30 -7.38 4.21
N GLN A 31 -4.07 -7.91 4.31
CA GLN A 31 -3.70 -9.18 3.68
C GLN A 31 -4.53 -10.35 4.24
N ALA A 32 -4.68 -10.42 5.57
CA ALA A 32 -5.52 -11.43 6.22
C ALA A 32 -7.01 -11.31 5.83
N GLY A 33 -7.48 -10.10 5.55
CA GLY A 33 -8.81 -9.82 5.04
C GLY A 33 -9.01 -10.13 3.54
N GLY A 34 -7.99 -10.65 2.86
CA GLY A 34 -8.08 -11.04 1.44
C GLY A 34 -7.95 -9.88 0.46
N VAL A 35 -7.40 -8.74 0.87
CA VAL A 35 -7.09 -7.63 -0.05
C VAL A 35 -6.02 -8.10 -1.05
N LYS A 36 -6.31 -7.95 -2.34
CA LYS A 36 -5.33 -8.18 -3.40
C LYS A 36 -4.44 -6.94 -3.53
N LEU A 37 -3.15 -7.12 -3.29
CA LEU A 37 -2.15 -6.08 -3.46
C LEU A 37 -1.44 -6.27 -4.81
N VAL A 38 -1.48 -5.24 -5.65
CA VAL A 38 -0.93 -5.27 -7.01
C VAL A 38 0.15 -4.21 -7.16
N ALA A 39 1.35 -4.61 -7.57
CA ALA A 39 2.42 -3.71 -7.96
C ALA A 39 2.31 -3.35 -9.45
N CYS A 40 2.38 -2.06 -9.76
CA CYS A 40 2.37 -1.55 -11.13
C CYS A 40 3.68 -1.90 -11.85
N SER A 41 3.61 -2.71 -12.90
CA SER A 41 4.80 -3.15 -13.65
C SER A 41 5.62 -1.99 -14.20
N MET A 42 4.96 -0.98 -14.77
CA MET A 42 5.63 0.19 -15.32
C MET A 42 6.33 1.02 -14.24
N SER A 43 5.73 1.13 -13.05
CA SER A 43 6.36 1.81 -11.91
C SER A 43 7.56 1.02 -11.39
N MET A 44 7.47 -0.32 -11.33
CA MET A 44 8.60 -1.18 -10.97
C MET A 44 9.78 -0.98 -11.93
N ASP A 45 9.52 -0.97 -13.25
CA ASP A 45 10.55 -0.78 -14.26
C ASP A 45 11.24 0.59 -14.13
N VAL A 46 10.45 1.66 -13.94
CA VAL A 46 10.97 3.03 -13.76
C VAL A 46 11.80 3.16 -12.48
N MET A 47 11.39 2.50 -11.40
CA MET A 47 12.08 2.54 -10.11
C MET A 47 13.22 1.50 -10.01
N GLY A 48 13.34 0.58 -10.97
CA GLY A 48 14.33 -0.50 -10.97
C GLY A 48 14.09 -1.58 -9.90
N ILE A 49 12.85 -1.74 -9.43
CA ILE A 49 12.49 -2.68 -8.36
C ILE A 49 12.20 -4.07 -8.95
N LYS A 50 12.80 -5.11 -8.38
CA LYS A 50 12.53 -6.49 -8.76
C LYS A 50 11.45 -7.12 -7.90
N ARG A 51 10.82 -8.18 -8.42
CA ARG A 51 9.74 -8.87 -7.72
C ARG A 51 10.18 -9.46 -6.37
N GLU A 52 11.44 -9.89 -6.28
CA GLU A 52 12.00 -10.52 -5.07
C GLU A 52 12.23 -9.51 -3.92
N GLU A 53 12.16 -8.21 -4.20
CA GLU A 53 12.28 -7.13 -3.21
C GLU A 53 10.93 -6.74 -2.61
N LEU A 54 9.83 -7.25 -3.17
CA LEU A 54 8.48 -7.01 -2.69
C LEU A 54 8.14 -7.96 -1.53
N ILE A 55 7.17 -7.55 -0.71
CA ILE A 55 6.60 -8.44 0.31
C ILE A 55 5.89 -9.64 -0.36
N ASP A 56 5.72 -10.71 0.41
CA ASP A 56 4.98 -11.88 -0.08
C ASP A 56 3.51 -11.54 -0.38
N GLY A 57 2.95 -12.26 -1.35
CA GLY A 57 1.53 -12.12 -1.73
C GLY A 57 1.23 -10.94 -2.66
N ILE A 58 2.24 -10.29 -3.24
CA ILE A 58 2.05 -9.23 -4.24
C ILE A 58 1.91 -9.82 -5.66
N GLU A 59 0.85 -9.39 -6.34
CA GLU A 59 0.66 -9.59 -7.78
C GLU A 59 1.28 -8.46 -8.59
N VAL A 60 1.60 -8.70 -9.85
CA VAL A 60 2.14 -7.66 -10.75
C VAL A 60 1.11 -7.42 -11.84
N GLY A 61 0.72 -6.16 -12.02
CA GLY A 61 -0.32 -5.75 -12.97
C GLY A 61 0.07 -4.48 -13.72
N GLY A 62 -0.52 -4.30 -14.90
CA GLY A 62 -0.37 -3.10 -15.71
C GLY A 62 -1.60 -2.19 -15.66
N VAL A 63 -1.54 -1.07 -16.38
CA VAL A 63 -2.65 -0.12 -16.48
C VAL A 63 -3.93 -0.77 -17.04
N ALA A 64 -3.82 -1.70 -17.99
CA ALA A 64 -4.97 -2.40 -18.55
C ALA A 64 -5.66 -3.31 -17.51
N SER A 65 -4.88 -3.97 -16.65
CA SER A 65 -5.41 -4.77 -15.54
C SER A 65 -6.14 -3.89 -14.52
N PHE A 66 -5.55 -2.74 -14.17
CA PHE A 66 -6.20 -1.77 -13.28
C PHE A 66 -7.51 -1.25 -13.86
N LEU A 67 -7.53 -0.87 -15.14
CA LEU A 67 -8.74 -0.37 -15.79
C LEU A 67 -9.85 -1.43 -15.81
N GLY A 68 -9.53 -2.67 -16.15
CA GLY A 68 -10.50 -3.78 -16.14
C GLY A 68 -11.11 -4.02 -14.76
N GLU A 69 -10.28 -4.07 -13.71
CA GLU A 69 -10.78 -4.22 -12.33
C GLU A 69 -11.56 -2.98 -11.85
N SER A 70 -11.17 -1.79 -12.30
CA SER A 70 -11.83 -0.54 -11.91
C SER A 70 -13.21 -0.35 -12.55
N ASP A 71 -13.42 -0.92 -13.74
CA ASP A 71 -14.72 -0.89 -14.43
C ASP A 71 -15.76 -1.74 -13.68
N ASP A 72 -15.33 -2.84 -13.05
CA ASP A 72 -16.17 -3.72 -12.23
C ASP A 72 -16.29 -3.24 -10.77
N ALA A 73 -15.47 -2.27 -10.34
CA ALA A 73 -15.48 -1.76 -8.97
C ALA A 73 -16.62 -0.77 -8.73
N THR A 74 -17.35 -0.95 -7.63
CA THR A 74 -18.39 0.01 -7.19
C THR A 74 -17.82 1.41 -6.92
N MET A 75 -16.55 1.49 -6.51
CA MET A 75 -15.86 2.74 -6.23
C MET A 75 -14.37 2.59 -6.49
N THR A 76 -13.81 3.56 -7.20
CA THR A 76 -12.38 3.67 -7.48
C THR A 76 -11.86 4.98 -6.90
N LEU A 77 -10.82 4.92 -6.07
CA LEU A 77 -10.21 6.07 -5.40
C LEU A 77 -8.75 6.23 -5.86
N PHE A 78 -8.29 7.47 -5.98
CA PHE A 78 -6.88 7.81 -6.16
C PHE A 78 -6.42 8.55 -4.90
N ILE A 79 -5.43 8.00 -4.20
CA ILE A 79 -4.95 8.46 -2.88
C ILE A 79 -3.51 8.96 -3.00
#